data_AF-A0A820RIN5-F1
#
_entry.id   AF-A0A820RIN5-F1
#
_cell.length_a   1.000
_cell.length_b   1.000
_cell.length_c   1.000
_cell.angle_alpha   90.00
_cell.angle_beta   90.00
_cell.angle_gamma   90.00
#
_symmetry.space_group_name_H-M   'P 1'
#
loop_
_entity.id
_entity.type
_entity.pdbx_description
1 polymer ?
#
loop_
_entity_poly.entity_id
_entity_poly.type
_entity_poly.pdbx_seq_one_letter_code
_entity_poly.pdbx_strand_id
1 'polypeptide(L)'
;VCGSLNDISSGLTFSSSITRPWKFIIEIPYTNKCNLTIQDNFKQILPLLSIISPTTLEEVTDTNYQLFIGKEEELVARFLKAYENQTIDRRLTISRHGVEKPVAFNPLTDHNECRQYIYNCIERYAPEMPRNKIFELSFTKFLYRRIRFFTGFYYC
;
A
#
# COMPACT_ATOMS: atom_id res chain seq x y z
N VAL A 1 5.16 19.63 21.73
CA VAL A 1 5.48 21.02 22.11
C VAL A 1 6.35 21.07 23.35
N CYS A 2 5.81 20.80 24.54
CA CYS A 2 6.53 20.89 25.81
C CYS A 2 7.39 19.67 26.14
N GLY A 3 7.57 18.75 25.18
CA GLY A 3 8.38 17.54 25.32
C GLY A 3 7.93 16.54 26.38
N SER A 4 6.80 16.79 27.04
CA SER A 4 6.31 15.99 28.16
C SER A 4 4.78 15.91 28.23
N LEU A 5 4.30 14.81 28.81
CA LEU A 5 2.90 14.54 29.15
C LEU A 5 2.84 14.21 30.64
N ASN A 6 2.05 14.95 31.40
CA ASN A 6 1.91 14.75 32.84
C ASN A 6 0.50 14.24 33.16
N ASP A 7 0.43 13.12 33.87
CA ASP A 7 -0.78 12.63 34.48
C ASP A 7 -0.88 13.18 35.92
N ILE A 8 -1.77 14.16 36.09
CA ILE A 8 -2.01 14.86 37.35
C ILE A 8 -2.51 13.90 38.44
N SER A 9 -3.20 12.81 38.07
CA SER A 9 -3.81 11.88 39.01
C SER A 9 -2.80 10.91 39.64
N SER A 10 -1.79 10.51 38.87
CA SER A 10 -0.73 9.60 39.34
C SER A 10 0.59 10.32 39.63
N GLY A 11 0.75 11.58 39.20
CA GLY A 11 1.99 12.34 39.25
C GLY A 11 3.05 11.89 38.23
N LEU A 12 2.70 10.97 37.32
CA LEU A 12 3.63 10.43 36.33
C LEU A 12 3.84 11.44 35.19
N THR A 13 5.09 11.72 34.88
CA THR A 13 5.47 12.54 33.72
C THR A 13 6.23 11.69 32.71
N PHE A 14 5.69 11.58 31.51
CA PHE A 14 6.41 11.10 30.34
C PHE A 14 7.16 12.27 29.70
N SER A 15 8.41 12.06 29.29
CA SER A 15 9.15 12.99 28.44
C SER A 15 9.90 12.26 27.34
N SER A 16 10.01 12.85 26.15
CA SER A 16 10.74 12.20 25.06
C SER A 16 12.24 12.23 25.36
N SER A 17 12.91 11.08 25.26
CA SER A 17 14.37 11.03 25.46
C SER A 17 15.10 11.90 24.45
N ILE A 18 16.06 12.71 24.93
CA ILE A 18 16.93 13.55 24.10
C ILE A 18 17.97 12.69 23.34
N THR A 19 18.30 11.50 23.87
CA THR A 19 19.36 10.64 23.33
C THR A 19 18.91 9.72 22.20
N ARG A 20 17.60 9.57 21.98
CA ARG A 20 17.03 8.81 20.86
C ARG A 20 15.90 9.62 20.22
N PRO A 21 16.02 10.00 18.95
CA PRO A 21 14.96 10.75 18.28
C PRO A 21 13.71 9.87 18.15
N TRP A 22 12.60 10.31 18.73
CA TRP A 22 11.30 9.67 18.58
C TRP A 22 10.62 10.19 17.30
N LYS A 23 10.13 9.29 16.44
CA LYS A 23 9.22 9.64 15.35
C LYS A 23 7.78 9.53 15.88
N PHE A 24 7.08 10.65 15.97
CA PHE A 24 5.66 10.68 16.31
C PHE A 24 4.85 10.56 15.03
N ILE A 25 3.94 9.57 14.98
CA ILE A 25 3.01 9.39 13.87
C ILE A 25 1.62 9.70 14.42
N ILE A 26 0.93 10.67 13.81
CA ILE A 26 -0.42 11.09 14.21
C ILE A 26 -1.34 10.78 13.04
N GLU A 27 -2.27 9.86 13.25
CA GLU A 27 -3.33 9.56 12.28
C GLU A 27 -4.56 10.40 12.63
N ILE A 28 -5.03 11.19 11.67
CA ILE A 28 -6.23 12.01 11.85
C ILE A 28 -7.27 11.54 10.84
N PRO A 29 -8.37 10.92 11.30
CA PRO A 29 -9.42 10.48 10.40
C PRO A 29 -10.10 11.71 9.79
N TYR A 30 -10.08 11.79 8.46
CA TYR A 30 -10.83 12.78 7.71
C TYR A 30 -12.20 12.23 7.31
N THR A 31 -13.25 13.02 7.47
CA THR A 31 -14.59 12.67 7.00
C THR A 31 -15.16 13.80 6.15
N ASN A 32 -15.78 13.44 5.02
CA ASN A 32 -16.43 14.41 4.12
C ASN A 32 -17.65 15.10 4.78
N LYS A 33 -18.07 14.67 5.97
CA LYS A 33 -19.17 15.29 6.72
C LYS A 33 -18.78 16.65 7.32
N CYS A 34 -17.49 16.96 7.37
CA CYS A 34 -17.02 18.21 7.97
C CYS A 34 -17.24 19.44 7.07
N ASN A 35 -17.73 19.29 5.83
CA ASN A 35 -17.88 20.38 4.84
C ASN A 35 -16.61 21.22 4.62
N LEU A 36 -15.45 20.69 5.02
CA LEU A 36 -14.13 21.28 4.83
C LEU A 36 -13.40 20.48 3.77
N THR A 37 -12.58 21.13 2.95
CA THR A 37 -11.64 20.39 2.10
C THR A 37 -10.57 19.74 2.97
N ILE A 38 -9.87 18.71 2.46
CA ILE A 38 -8.75 18.08 3.16
C ILE A 38 -7.73 19.14 3.60
N GLN A 39 -7.42 20.09 2.71
CA GLN A 39 -6.47 21.16 2.96
C GLN A 39 -6.97 22.13 4.04
N ASP A 40 -8.28 22.43 4.10
CA ASP A 40 -8.84 23.30 5.12
C ASP A 40 -8.94 22.62 6.48
N ASN A 41 -9.30 21.33 6.52
CA ASN A 41 -9.25 20.53 7.74
C ASN A 41 -7.81 20.43 8.26
N PHE A 42 -6.86 20.16 7.37
CA PHE A 42 -5.43 20.14 7.70
C PHE A 42 -4.95 21.50 8.19
N LYS A 43 -5.38 22.63 7.59
CA LYS A 43 -5.11 23.99 8.06
C LYS A 43 -5.74 24.33 9.40
N GLN A 44 -6.86 23.71 9.78
CA GLN A 44 -7.45 23.90 11.11
C GLN A 44 -6.75 23.07 12.19
N ILE A 45 -6.22 21.90 11.82
CA ILE A 45 -5.44 21.05 12.71
C ILE A 45 -3.97 21.52 12.78
N LEU A 46 -3.48 22.20 11.75
CA LEU A 46 -2.12 22.74 11.65
C LEU A 46 -1.75 23.67 12.80
N PRO A 47 -2.58 24.61 13.29
CA PRO A 47 -2.27 25.39 14.50
C PRO A 47 -2.05 24.53 15.76
N LEU A 48 -2.65 23.34 15.84
CA LEU A 48 -2.43 22.38 16.93
C LEU A 48 -1.16 21.54 16.71
N LEU A 49 -0.76 21.28 15.46
CA LEU A 49 0.41 20.46 15.10
C LEU A 49 1.69 21.27 14.78
N SER A 50 1.58 22.52 14.36
CA SER A 50 2.67 23.44 14.01
C SER A 50 3.58 23.74 15.19
N ILE A 51 3.06 23.50 16.39
CA ILE A 51 3.79 23.60 17.64
C ILE A 51 4.77 22.40 17.84
N ILE A 52 4.70 21.35 17.00
CA ILE A 52 5.56 20.15 17.03
C ILE A 52 6.75 20.24 16.03
N SER A 53 6.93 21.38 15.36
CA SER A 53 7.90 21.67 14.28
C SER A 53 7.38 21.29 12.89
N PRO A 54 7.30 22.24 11.94
CA PRO A 54 6.94 21.97 10.55
C PRO A 54 7.89 21.00 9.83
N THR A 55 9.14 20.88 10.29
CA THR A 55 10.18 20.07 9.63
C THR A 55 10.08 18.58 9.91
N THR A 56 9.23 18.16 10.85
CA THR A 56 9.06 16.75 11.26
C THR A 56 7.69 16.19 10.89
N LEU A 57 6.83 17.00 10.29
CA LEU A 57 5.49 16.62 9.85
C LEU A 57 5.53 16.22 8.37
N GLU A 58 5.29 14.94 8.11
CA GLU A 58 5.11 14.39 6.77
C GLU A 58 3.62 14.14 6.56
N GLU A 59 3.00 14.84 5.61
CA GLU A 59 1.67 14.46 5.12
C GLU A 59 1.81 13.13 4.37
N VAL A 60 0.91 12.18 4.60
CA VAL A 60 0.88 10.88 3.91
C VAL A 60 -0.37 10.87 3.03
N THR A 61 -0.16 10.92 1.72
CA THR A 61 -1.18 10.92 0.67
C THR A 61 -0.99 9.71 -0.25
N ASP A 62 -1.94 9.45 -1.14
CA ASP A 62 -1.77 8.40 -2.16
C ASP A 62 -0.59 8.65 -3.11
N THR A 63 -0.16 9.92 -3.25
CA THR A 63 0.94 10.32 -4.14
C THR A 63 2.32 10.12 -3.51
N ASN A 64 2.45 10.23 -2.19
CA ASN A 64 3.73 10.04 -1.48
C ASN A 64 3.80 8.74 -0.67
N TYR A 65 2.68 8.02 -0.51
CA TYR A 65 2.60 6.70 0.11
C TYR A 65 2.08 5.66 -0.88
N GLN A 66 2.92 5.35 -1.85
CA GLN A 66 2.63 4.37 -2.87
C GLN A 66 2.60 2.95 -2.28
N LEU A 67 1.90 2.04 -2.97
CA LEU A 67 1.93 0.62 -2.64
C LEU A 67 3.40 0.13 -2.55
N PHE A 68 3.76 -0.45 -1.42
CA PHE A 68 5.08 -1.05 -1.25
C PHE A 68 5.18 -2.31 -2.11
N ILE A 69 6.27 -2.45 -2.87
CA ILE A 69 6.51 -3.62 -3.71
C ILE A 69 7.43 -4.57 -2.98
N GLY A 70 6.85 -5.65 -2.47
CA GLY A 70 7.57 -6.81 -1.95
C GLY A 70 7.46 -8.01 -2.89
N LYS A 71 7.77 -9.20 -2.36
CA LYS A 71 7.72 -10.46 -3.13
C LYS A 71 6.30 -10.83 -3.57
N GLU A 72 5.28 -10.48 -2.78
CA GLU A 72 3.89 -10.80 -3.09
C GLU A 72 3.37 -9.92 -4.22
N GLU A 73 3.62 -8.61 -4.12
CA GLU A 73 3.23 -7.62 -5.11
C GLU A 73 3.97 -7.82 -6.44
N GLU A 74 5.26 -8.15 -6.40
CA GLU A 74 6.03 -8.51 -7.60
C GLU A 74 5.43 -9.73 -8.30
N LEU A 75 5.07 -10.78 -7.55
CA LEU A 75 4.45 -11.98 -8.14
C LEU A 75 3.13 -11.63 -8.83
N VAL A 76 2.30 -10.81 -8.19
CA VAL A 76 1.02 -10.34 -8.75
C VAL A 76 1.27 -9.53 -10.02
N ALA A 77 2.15 -8.54 -9.99
CA ALA A 77 2.45 -7.69 -11.14
C ALA A 77 3.00 -8.50 -12.33
N ARG A 78 3.91 -9.43 -12.06
CA ARG A 78 4.49 -10.32 -13.07
C ARG A 78 3.43 -11.21 -13.74
N PHE A 79 2.49 -11.71 -12.95
CA PHE A 79 1.37 -12.50 -13.45
C PHE A 79 0.41 -11.65 -14.31
N LEU A 80 0.07 -10.44 -13.84
CA LEU A 80 -0.79 -9.51 -14.58
C LEU A 80 -0.16 -9.10 -15.91
N LYS A 81 1.15 -8.78 -15.92
CA LYS A 81 1.92 -8.52 -17.14
C LYS A 81 1.84 -9.67 -18.13
N ALA A 82 2.00 -10.90 -17.64
CA ALA A 82 1.93 -12.08 -18.50
C ALA A 82 0.54 -12.28 -19.11
N TYR A 83 -0.51 -12.04 -18.32
CA TYR A 83 -1.88 -12.10 -18.80
C TYR A 83 -2.17 -11.02 -19.86
N GLU A 84 -1.74 -9.78 -19.63
CA GLU A 84 -1.92 -8.68 -20.60
C GLU A 84 -1.15 -8.92 -21.90
N ASN A 85 0.06 -9.47 -21.81
CA ASN A 85 0.87 -9.85 -22.97
C ASN A 85 0.41 -11.13 -23.66
N GLN A 86 -0.68 -11.76 -23.20
CA GLN A 86 -1.21 -13.02 -23.72
C GLN A 86 -0.19 -14.17 -23.69
N THR A 87 0.81 -14.10 -22.80
CA THR A 87 1.82 -15.15 -22.64
C THR A 87 1.32 -16.31 -21.78
N ILE A 88 0.18 -16.12 -21.10
CA ILE A 88 -0.57 -17.17 -20.40
C ILE A 88 -2.04 -17.15 -20.81
N ASP A 89 -2.64 -18.33 -20.83
CA ASP A 89 -4.09 -18.51 -20.89
C ASP A 89 -4.69 -18.69 -19.47
N ARG A 90 -6.00 -18.98 -19.40
CA ARG A 90 -6.69 -19.25 -18.13
C ARG A 90 -6.12 -20.44 -17.34
N ARG A 91 -5.31 -21.30 -17.96
CA ARG A 91 -4.69 -22.48 -17.34
C ARG A 91 -3.28 -22.23 -16.82
N LEU A 92 -2.71 -21.04 -17.07
CA LEU A 92 -1.34 -20.67 -16.68
C LEU A 92 -0.27 -21.53 -17.36
N THR A 93 -0.62 -22.06 -18.52
CA THR A 93 0.24 -22.97 -19.27
C THR A 93 0.52 -22.40 -20.65
N ILE A 94 1.71 -22.70 -21.15
CA ILE A 94 2.01 -22.56 -22.58
C ILE A 94 1.97 -23.95 -23.22
N SER A 95 1.30 -24.05 -24.36
CA SER A 95 1.41 -25.24 -25.21
C SER A 95 2.73 -25.14 -25.99
N ARG A 96 3.70 -25.99 -25.64
CA ARG A 96 4.91 -26.19 -26.43
C ARG A 96 4.97 -27.63 -26.90
N HIS A 97 4.94 -27.82 -28.21
CA HIS A 97 4.96 -29.15 -28.83
C HIS A 97 3.83 -30.09 -28.36
N GLY A 98 2.63 -29.55 -28.12
CA GLY A 98 1.47 -30.33 -27.68
C GLY A 98 1.48 -30.71 -26.20
N VAL A 99 2.45 -30.22 -25.41
CA VAL A 99 2.51 -30.42 -23.95
C VAL A 99 2.30 -29.08 -23.25
N GLU A 100 1.34 -29.04 -22.33
CA GLU A 100 1.12 -27.90 -21.44
C GLU A 100 2.26 -27.83 -20.41
N LYS A 101 3.01 -26.72 -20.41
CA LYS A 101 4.06 -26.47 -19.41
C LYS A 101 3.72 -25.25 -18.56
N PRO A 102 4.00 -25.27 -17.24
CA PRO A 102 3.85 -24.10 -16.40
C PRO A 102 4.77 -22.98 -16.88
N VAL A 103 4.24 -21.75 -16.89
CA VAL A 103 5.01 -20.59 -17.35
C VAL A 103 5.93 -20.08 -16.24
N ALA A 104 7.24 -20.12 -16.49
CA ALA A 104 8.21 -19.40 -15.69
C ALA A 104 8.22 -17.94 -16.16
N PHE A 105 7.83 -17.02 -15.27
CA PHE A 105 7.81 -15.60 -15.58
C PHE A 105 9.11 -14.94 -15.13
N ASN A 106 9.66 -14.05 -15.96
CA ASN A 106 10.83 -13.26 -15.60
C ASN A 106 10.50 -12.30 -14.44
N PRO A 107 11.33 -12.22 -13.39
CA PRO A 107 11.12 -11.27 -12.30
C PRO A 107 11.01 -9.83 -12.80
N LEU A 108 10.14 -9.04 -12.17
CA LEU A 108 10.08 -7.60 -12.39
C LEU A 108 10.98 -6.89 -11.37
N THR A 109 11.90 -6.07 -11.85
CA THR A 109 12.84 -5.30 -11.02
C THR A 109 12.40 -3.85 -10.84
N ASP A 110 11.55 -3.32 -11.73
CA ASP A 110 11.02 -1.96 -11.62
C ASP A 110 9.75 -1.96 -10.75
N HIS A 111 9.85 -1.31 -9.59
CA HIS A 111 8.72 -1.18 -8.66
C HIS A 111 7.60 -0.28 -9.23
N ASN A 112 7.92 0.71 -10.06
CA ASN A 112 6.90 1.56 -10.68
C ASN A 112 6.11 0.77 -11.73
N GLU A 113 6.82 -0.03 -12.54
CA GLU A 113 6.18 -0.96 -13.47
C GLU A 113 5.25 -1.93 -12.70
N CYS A 114 5.71 -2.47 -11.56
CA CYS A 114 4.89 -3.36 -10.74
C CYS A 114 3.59 -2.70 -10.27
N ARG A 115 3.69 -1.48 -9.73
CA ARG A 115 2.53 -0.70 -9.28
C ARG A 115 1.55 -0.46 -10.41
N GLN A 116 2.05 -0.13 -11.60
CA GLN A 116 1.21 0.19 -12.74
C GLN A 116 0.34 -1.00 -13.16
N TYR A 117 0.88 -2.21 -13.26
CA TYR A 117 0.06 -3.40 -13.56
C TYR A 117 -1.02 -3.66 -12.49
N ILE A 118 -0.69 -3.48 -11.21
CA ILE A 118 -1.64 -3.67 -10.11
C ILE A 118 -2.75 -2.62 -10.17
N TYR A 119 -2.40 -1.33 -10.30
CA TYR A 119 -3.36 -0.25 -10.36
C TYR A 119 -4.27 -0.35 -11.59
N ASN A 120 -3.70 -0.65 -12.77
CA ASN A 120 -4.48 -0.89 -13.99
C ASN A 120 -5.48 -2.05 -13.80
N CYS A 121 -5.07 -3.13 -13.13
CA CYS A 121 -5.97 -4.25 -12.83
C CYS A 121 -7.14 -3.82 -11.94
N ILE A 122 -6.88 -3.04 -10.88
CA ILE A 122 -7.94 -2.53 -10.00
C ILE A 122 -8.85 -1.57 -10.77
N GLU A 123 -8.31 -0.67 -11.59
CA GLU A 123 -9.09 0.24 -12.46
C GLU A 123 -10.01 -0.51 -13.41
N ARG A 124 -9.50 -1.56 -14.05
CA ARG A 124 -10.23 -2.29 -15.07
C ARG A 124 -11.27 -3.25 -14.52
N TYR A 125 -10.95 -3.97 -13.44
CA TYR A 125 -11.76 -5.10 -12.95
C TYR A 125 -12.46 -4.83 -11.62
N ALA A 126 -12.11 -3.74 -10.95
CA ALA A 126 -12.69 -3.33 -9.67
C ALA A 126 -12.95 -1.81 -9.61
N PRO A 127 -13.58 -1.19 -10.62
CA PRO A 127 -13.78 0.26 -10.65
C PRO A 127 -14.61 0.76 -9.46
N GLU A 128 -15.56 -0.06 -8.98
CA GLU A 128 -16.47 0.29 -7.89
C GLU A 128 -15.85 0.16 -6.49
N MET A 129 -14.64 -0.43 -6.38
CA MET A 129 -14.00 -0.57 -5.07
C MET A 129 -13.48 0.77 -4.55
N PRO A 130 -13.59 1.05 -3.24
CA PRO A 130 -13.04 2.26 -2.67
C PRO A 130 -11.52 2.33 -2.88
N ARG A 131 -11.03 3.43 -3.43
CA ARG A 131 -9.62 3.68 -3.73
C ARG A 131 -8.85 4.12 -2.49
N ASN A 132 -8.86 3.28 -1.46
CA ASN A 132 -8.02 3.48 -0.29
C ASN A 132 -7.00 2.35 -0.16
N LYS A 133 -5.92 2.63 0.57
CA LYS A 133 -4.77 1.72 0.71
C LYS A 133 -5.15 0.36 1.28
N ILE A 134 -6.13 0.32 2.18
CA ILE A 134 -6.59 -0.95 2.77
C ILE A 134 -7.20 -1.83 1.70
N PHE A 135 -8.01 -1.28 0.80
CA PHE A 135 -8.57 -2.02 -0.33
C PHE A 135 -7.49 -2.40 -1.36
N GLU A 136 -6.58 -1.50 -1.72
CA GLU A 136 -5.47 -1.82 -2.63
C GLU A 136 -4.63 -3.01 -2.12
N LEU A 137 -4.26 -2.98 -0.84
CA LEU A 137 -3.52 -4.06 -0.18
C LEU A 137 -4.35 -5.35 -0.12
N SER A 138 -5.63 -5.26 0.25
CA SER A 138 -6.51 -6.42 0.37
C SER A 138 -6.75 -7.08 -0.99
N PHE A 139 -6.96 -6.29 -2.04
CA PHE A 139 -7.11 -6.75 -3.41
C PHE A 139 -5.84 -7.45 -3.90
N THR A 140 -4.68 -6.83 -3.68
CA THR A 140 -3.39 -7.40 -4.09
C THR A 140 -3.11 -8.72 -3.36
N LYS A 141 -3.38 -8.78 -2.05
CA LYS A 141 -3.30 -10.03 -1.27
C LYS A 141 -4.28 -11.10 -1.76
N PHE A 142 -5.49 -10.72 -2.16
CA PHE A 142 -6.45 -11.64 -2.74
C PHE A 142 -5.91 -12.26 -4.03
N LEU A 143 -5.40 -11.44 -4.95
CA LEU A 143 -4.78 -11.92 -6.19
C LEU A 143 -3.58 -12.82 -5.91
N TYR A 144 -2.69 -12.41 -5.03
CA TYR A 144 -1.53 -13.20 -4.62
C TYR A 144 -1.92 -14.61 -4.15
N ARG A 145 -2.92 -14.72 -3.27
CA ARG A 145 -3.42 -16.00 -2.78
C ARG A 145 -3.97 -16.88 -3.89
N ARG A 146 -4.70 -16.27 -4.85
CA ARG A 146 -5.24 -17.01 -6.01
C ARG A 146 -4.13 -17.48 -6.94
N ILE A 147 -3.15 -16.63 -7.25
CA ILE A 147 -2.00 -16.98 -8.08
C ILE A 147 -1.18 -18.10 -7.42
N ARG A 148 -0.93 -18.00 -6.12
CA ARG A 148 -0.25 -19.05 -5.34
C ARG A 148 -1.00 -20.38 -5.34
N PHE A 149 -2.33 -20.34 -5.23
CA PHE A 149 -3.14 -21.55 -5.35
C PHE A 149 -2.94 -22.19 -6.73
N PHE A 150 -3.11 -21.44 -7.82
CA PHE A 150 -2.97 -22.00 -9.17
C PHE A 150 -1.54 -22.45 -9.51
N THR A 151 -0.52 -21.72 -9.05
CA THR A 151 0.88 -22.12 -9.26
C THR A 151 1.30 -23.29 -8.37
N GLY A 152 0.72 -23.42 -7.16
CA GLY A 152 1.05 -24.49 -6.22
C GLY A 152 0.68 -25.89 -6.71
N PHE A 153 -0.32 -26.04 -7.57
CA PHE A 153 -0.68 -27.34 -8.17
C PHE A 153 0.27 -27.79 -9.29
N TYR A 154 1.06 -26.88 -9.87
CA TYR A 154 2.01 -27.20 -10.96
C TYR A 154 3.45 -27.45 -10.47
N TYR A 155 3.71 -27.35 -9.16
CA TYR A 155 5.03 -27.60 -8.54
C TYR A 155 5.03 -28.80 -7.56
N CYS A 156 4.23 -29.84 -7.83
CA CYS A 156 4.42 -31.17 -7.25
C CYS A 156 4.95 -32.12 -8.31
#